data_AF-A0A6G1Q029-F1
#
_entry.id   AF-A0A6G1Q029-F1
#
_cell.length_a   1.000
_cell.length_b   1.000
_cell.length_c   1.000
_cell.angle_alpha   90.00
_cell.angle_beta   90.00
_cell.angle_gamma   90.00
#
_symmetry.space_group_name_H-M   'P 1'
#
loop_
_entity.id
_entity.type
_entity.pdbx_description
1 polymer ?
#
loop_
_entity_poly.entity_id
_entity_poly.type
_entity_poly.pdbx_seq_one_letter_code
_entity_poly.pdbx_strand_id
1 'polypeptide(L)'
;MWTDKQRGIRVSQEELLCKNACGYYGNPAWQGFCSKCWREMVDLPGGHRQDSRASNDGTPLTFSKFEEKKNTEKGRRINTMRRLFWGSPSAPKHQGFSEVQVTHIMEHVEKLVMTRLHKWVFCHDSCDDEQKDLALQRRIRALNWVTPQMLNVPFSNEKSTVTNDSFLPALTALIEMDAKRAPQDKLACVSKCSHHVFEVLSTSNSEPTNADDFLSGLIYVVLKANPPRLHSNMQYVIRFGLPHSLMAGESGYYFTNLSCAVAFIEKLNGPALNLSSEEFEAYMLRKSAPSVENKRQQVASGTRHLLEELNGRQEKLDQGMDDLNAQLQNWVQAVNSQLDEATAKLTLVQKEITTQNEVFSSSSHNASPQRGEKHLLMQKLTDEQAGPKDTEC
;
A
#
# COMPACT_ATOMS: atom_id res chain seq x y z
N MET A 1 29.34 56.95 7.41
CA MET A 1 30.41 56.35 6.58
C MET A 1 30.70 54.96 7.11
N TRP A 2 30.15 53.92 6.48
CA TRP A 2 30.51 52.53 6.76
C TRP A 2 31.50 52.11 5.68
N THR A 3 32.72 51.74 6.07
CA THR A 3 33.74 51.25 5.14
C THR A 3 33.54 49.75 4.93
N ASP A 4 33.18 49.39 3.71
CA ASP A 4 33.04 48.02 3.23
C ASP A 4 34.44 47.38 3.13
N LYS A 5 34.78 46.48 4.06
CA LYS A 5 36.00 45.66 3.99
C LYS A 5 35.65 44.33 3.32
N GLN A 6 35.84 44.28 2.00
CA GLN A 6 35.85 43.03 1.23
C GLN A 6 36.86 42.05 1.85
N ARG A 7 36.38 40.94 2.41
CA ARG A 7 37.20 39.78 2.79
C ARG A 7 37.29 38.83 1.60
N GLY A 8 38.17 39.15 0.65
CA GLY A 8 38.53 38.21 -0.42
C GLY A 8 39.50 37.15 0.09
N ILE A 9 39.31 35.89 -0.30
CA ILE A 9 40.30 34.83 -0.11
C ILE A 9 41.48 35.17 -1.03
N ARG A 10 42.62 35.57 -0.45
CA ARG A 10 43.88 35.69 -1.21
C ARG A 10 44.46 34.29 -1.41
N VAL A 11 44.22 33.71 -2.58
CA VAL A 11 45.03 32.61 -3.11
C VAL A 11 45.88 33.21 -4.22
N SER A 12 47.21 33.10 -4.12
CA SER A 12 48.07 33.59 -5.20
C SER A 12 47.93 32.66 -6.41
N GLN A 13 48.03 33.20 -7.62
CA GLN A 13 47.89 32.39 -8.84
C GLN A 13 48.95 31.28 -8.92
N GLU A 14 50.12 31.52 -8.29
CA GLU A 14 51.21 30.57 -8.14
C GLU A 14 50.83 29.33 -7.31
N GLU A 15 49.96 29.47 -6.30
CA GLU A 15 49.52 28.36 -5.44
C GLU A 15 48.50 27.43 -6.12
N LEU A 16 47.85 27.90 -7.18
CA LEU A 16 46.88 27.10 -7.95
C LEU A 16 47.53 26.32 -9.09
N LEU A 17 48.74 26.71 -9.50
CA LEU A 17 49.42 26.11 -10.64
C LEU A 17 50.03 24.75 -10.29
N CYS A 18 50.10 23.89 -11.29
CA CYS A 18 50.74 22.60 -11.22
C CYS A 18 52.20 22.76 -10.78
N LYS A 19 52.66 21.92 -9.85
CA LYS A 19 54.05 21.89 -9.39
C LYS A 19 55.10 21.76 -10.48
N ASN A 20 54.77 21.16 -11.63
CA ASN A 20 55.66 21.06 -12.79
C ASN A 20 55.71 22.34 -13.65
N ALA A 21 55.10 23.44 -13.19
CA ALA A 21 55.06 24.73 -13.90
C ALA A 21 54.58 24.62 -15.37
N CYS A 22 53.72 23.64 -15.67
CA CYS A 22 53.26 23.34 -17.03
C CYS A 22 52.13 24.25 -17.55
N GLY A 23 51.79 25.30 -16.79
CA GLY A 23 50.71 26.24 -17.13
C GLY A 23 49.28 25.78 -16.82
N TYR A 24 49.10 24.57 -16.26
CA TYR A 24 47.81 24.03 -15.85
C TYR A 24 47.63 24.07 -14.33
N TYR A 25 46.39 24.00 -13.85
CA TYR A 25 46.08 23.99 -12.42
C TYR A 25 46.34 22.62 -11.77
N GLY A 26 46.98 22.64 -10.59
CA GLY A 26 47.18 21.48 -9.74
C GLY A 26 46.07 21.34 -8.70
N ASN A 27 45.90 20.15 -8.14
CA ASN A 27 45.00 19.98 -6.99
C ASN A 27 45.63 19.13 -5.87
N PRO A 28 45.16 19.27 -4.62
CA PRO A 28 45.72 18.54 -3.48
C PRO A 28 45.57 17.00 -3.55
N ALA A 29 44.54 16.49 -4.23
CA ALA A 29 44.34 15.04 -4.38
C ALA A 29 45.44 14.38 -5.23
N TRP A 30 46.06 15.16 -6.12
CA TRP A 30 47.24 14.79 -6.90
C TRP A 30 48.48 15.54 -6.42
N GLN A 31 48.60 15.82 -5.11
CA GLN A 31 49.76 16.45 -4.47
C GLN A 31 50.21 17.80 -5.08
N GLY A 32 49.30 18.52 -5.76
CA GLY A 32 49.60 19.77 -6.45
C GLY A 32 50.00 19.60 -7.92
N PHE A 33 49.90 18.40 -8.49
CA PHE A 33 50.08 18.17 -9.93
C PHE A 33 48.75 18.28 -10.68
N CYS A 34 48.82 18.64 -11.97
CA CYS A 34 47.69 18.54 -12.88
C CYS A 34 47.48 17.08 -13.33
N SER A 35 46.32 16.78 -13.90
CA SER A 35 45.97 15.42 -14.34
C SER A 35 46.92 14.82 -15.39
N LYS A 36 47.64 15.67 -16.14
CA LYS A 36 48.62 15.24 -17.14
C LYS A 36 49.95 14.89 -16.49
N CYS A 37 50.53 15.82 -15.73
CA CYS A 37 51.79 15.59 -15.02
C CYS A 37 51.69 14.49 -13.96
N TRP A 38 50.52 14.29 -13.36
CA TRP A 38 50.29 13.18 -12.44
C TRP A 38 50.39 11.82 -13.14
N ARG A 39 49.80 11.68 -14.33
CA ARG A 39 49.90 10.42 -15.10
C ARG A 39 51.32 10.14 -15.55
N GLU A 40 52.00 11.15 -16.08
CA GLU A 40 53.42 11.05 -16.49
C GLU A 40 54.34 10.69 -15.31
N MET A 41 54.05 11.18 -14.10
CA MET A 41 54.80 10.82 -12.88
C MET A 41 54.55 9.37 -12.44
N VAL A 42 53.33 8.87 -12.61
CA VAL A 42 52.95 7.49 -12.24
C VAL A 42 53.51 6.47 -13.24
N ASP A 43 53.75 6.87 -14.48
CA ASP A 43 54.27 6.02 -15.55
C ASP A 43 55.82 5.93 -15.60
N LEU A 44 56.54 6.64 -14.72
CA LEU A 44 58.00 6.53 -14.60
C LEU A 44 58.42 5.30 -13.76
N PRO A 45 59.43 4.50 -14.18
CA PRO A 45 59.83 3.25 -13.53
C PRO A 45 60.69 3.49 -12.27
N GLY A 46 60.12 4.18 -11.29
CA GLY A 46 60.75 4.48 -9.99
C GLY A 46 59.81 5.06 -8.93
N GLY A 47 58.49 5.13 -9.18
CA GLY A 47 57.52 5.67 -8.21
C GLY A 47 57.29 4.75 -7.02
N HIS A 48 57.79 5.13 -5.85
CA HIS A 48 57.52 4.48 -4.56
C HIS A 48 56.00 4.41 -4.29
N ARG A 49 55.40 3.23 -4.43
CA ARG A 49 54.09 2.91 -3.87
C ARG A 49 54.26 2.65 -2.37
N GLN A 50 53.74 3.53 -1.51
CA GLN A 50 53.30 3.09 -0.17
C GLN A 50 51.89 2.52 -0.33
N ASP A 51 51.82 1.23 -0.69
CA ASP A 51 50.58 0.45 -0.62
C ASP A 51 50.32 0.10 0.85
N SER A 52 49.29 0.69 1.44
CA SER A 52 48.61 0.13 2.62
C SER A 52 47.36 -0.61 2.16
N ARG A 53 47.54 -1.79 1.56
CA ARG A 53 46.46 -2.74 1.28
C ARG A 53 46.52 -3.87 2.30
N ALA A 54 45.58 -3.86 3.24
CA ALA A 54 45.27 -5.03 4.05
C ALA A 54 44.52 -6.05 3.18
N SER A 55 44.96 -7.31 3.23
CA SER A 55 44.24 -8.46 2.66
C SER A 55 42.80 -8.49 3.14
N ASN A 56 41.87 -8.68 2.21
CA ASN A 56 40.46 -8.89 2.52
C ASN A 56 40.15 -10.35 2.21
N ASP A 57 39.86 -11.11 3.27
CA ASP A 57 39.30 -12.45 3.20
C ASP A 57 37.79 -12.34 2.88
N GLY A 58 37.26 -13.33 2.17
CA GLY A 58 35.94 -13.28 1.54
C GLY A 58 34.79 -13.07 2.52
N THR A 59 34.13 -11.90 2.46
CA THR A 59 32.77 -11.70 2.97
C THR A 59 32.09 -10.56 2.20
N PRO A 60 30.77 -10.62 1.92
CA PRO A 60 30.10 -9.61 1.10
C PRO A 60 30.12 -8.24 1.80
N LEU A 61 30.47 -7.20 1.05
CA LEU A 61 30.60 -5.82 1.55
C LEU A 61 29.21 -5.19 1.73
N THR A 62 28.79 -4.96 2.98
CA THR A 62 27.61 -4.16 3.32
C THR A 62 27.89 -2.66 3.25
N PHE A 63 26.93 -1.90 2.68
CA PHE A 63 26.94 -0.44 2.45
C PHE A 63 27.35 0.40 3.69
N SER A 64 27.05 -0.08 4.90
CA SER A 64 27.42 0.59 6.17
C SER A 64 28.92 0.83 6.34
N LYS A 65 29.80 -0.05 5.81
CA LYS A 65 31.26 0.12 5.94
C LYS A 65 31.84 1.22 5.02
N PHE A 66 31.11 1.61 3.97
CA PHE A 66 31.54 2.67 3.05
C PHE A 66 31.21 4.08 3.59
N GLU A 67 30.06 4.25 4.25
CA GLU A 67 29.69 5.52 4.89
C GLU A 67 30.58 5.88 6.08
N GLU A 68 30.93 4.89 6.92
CA GLU A 68 31.77 5.10 8.11
C GLU A 68 33.18 5.62 7.74
N LYS A 69 33.71 5.18 6.60
CA LYS A 69 35.02 5.61 6.07
C LYS A 69 34.98 6.99 5.41
N LYS A 70 33.82 7.43 4.90
CA LYS A 70 33.65 8.75 4.27
C LYS A 70 33.31 9.85 5.30
N ASN A 71 32.70 9.49 6.43
CA ASN A 71 32.36 10.42 7.50
C ASN A 71 33.59 10.79 8.37
N THR A 72 34.49 9.84 8.59
CA THR A 72 35.76 10.05 9.34
C THR A 72 36.75 10.99 8.62
N GLU A 73 36.78 10.99 7.29
CA GLU A 73 37.61 11.88 6.46
C GLU A 73 37.12 13.34 6.48
N LYS A 74 35.78 13.55 6.52
CA LYS A 74 35.16 14.89 6.61
C LYS A 74 35.33 15.53 7.99
N GLY A 75 35.26 14.74 9.07
CA GLY A 75 35.49 15.21 10.44
C GLY A 75 36.90 15.79 10.67
N ARG A 76 37.92 15.26 9.99
CA ARG A 76 39.31 15.75 10.09
C ARG A 76 39.52 17.12 9.44
N ARG A 77 38.84 17.41 8.32
CA ARG A 77 38.99 18.68 7.59
C ARG A 77 38.33 19.86 8.30
N ILE A 78 37.23 19.62 9.03
CA ILE A 78 36.50 20.67 9.75
C ILE A 78 37.25 21.11 11.01
N ASN A 79 37.91 20.19 11.71
CA ASN A 79 38.65 20.49 12.94
C ASN A 79 39.92 21.34 12.73
N THR A 80 40.58 21.19 11.58
CA THR A 80 41.80 21.96 11.26
C THR A 80 41.47 23.39 10.83
N MET A 81 40.36 23.59 10.12
CA MET A 81 39.97 24.92 9.63
C MET A 81 39.34 25.80 10.72
N ARG A 82 38.69 25.18 11.72
CA ARG A 82 38.12 25.90 12.88
C ARG A 82 39.19 26.48 13.82
N ARG A 83 40.38 25.84 13.88
CA ARG A 83 41.48 26.23 14.78
C ARG A 83 42.32 27.41 14.27
N LEU A 84 42.22 27.73 12.97
CA LEU A 84 43.02 28.78 12.31
C LEU A 84 42.30 30.12 12.14
N PHE A 85 40.97 30.17 12.20
CA PHE A 85 40.21 31.41 12.00
C PHE A 85 39.46 31.94 13.24
N TRP A 86 39.22 31.12 14.27
CA TRP A 86 38.59 31.54 15.52
C TRP A 86 39.45 31.08 16.69
N GLY A 87 40.25 32.00 17.24
CA GLY A 87 41.09 31.74 18.41
C GLY A 87 40.30 31.10 19.56
N SER A 88 40.99 30.26 20.35
CA SER A 88 40.40 29.44 21.41
C SER A 88 39.35 30.19 22.23
N PRO A 89 38.07 29.80 22.17
CA PRO A 89 37.12 30.24 23.15
C PRO A 89 37.39 29.41 24.41
N SER A 90 38.01 30.05 25.41
CA SER A 90 37.78 29.63 26.80
C SER A 90 36.30 29.86 27.05
N ALA A 91 35.48 28.82 26.92
CA ALA A 91 34.06 28.87 27.16
C ALA A 91 33.68 27.97 28.35
N PRO A 92 32.71 28.39 29.18
CA PRO A 92 32.20 27.63 30.30
C PRO A 92 31.59 26.30 29.81
N LYS A 93 31.65 25.27 30.66
CA LYS A 93 31.15 23.92 30.39
C LYS A 93 29.63 23.91 30.24
N HIS A 94 29.10 24.35 29.10
CA HIS A 94 27.80 23.86 28.64
C HIS A 94 28.04 22.54 27.92
N GLN A 95 27.57 21.43 28.49
CA GLN A 95 27.46 20.16 27.78
C GLN A 95 26.54 20.37 26.58
N GLY A 96 27.13 20.63 25.41
CA GLY A 96 26.38 20.64 24.15
C GLY A 96 25.81 19.25 23.88
N PHE A 97 24.61 19.20 23.31
CA PHE A 97 24.03 17.96 22.80
C PHE A 97 24.94 17.34 21.74
N SER A 98 25.00 16.01 21.69
CA SER A 98 25.69 15.30 20.61
C SER A 98 24.99 15.54 19.26
N GLU A 99 25.69 15.32 18.15
CA GLU A 99 25.13 15.50 16.81
C GLU A 99 23.86 14.65 16.60
N VAL A 100 23.85 13.42 17.11
CA VAL A 100 22.69 12.50 17.09
C VAL A 100 21.53 13.01 17.94
N GLN A 101 21.81 13.65 19.08
CA GLN A 101 20.77 14.26 19.90
C GLN A 101 20.16 15.48 19.19
N VAL A 102 20.98 16.28 18.50
CA VAL A 102 20.50 17.43 17.72
C VAL A 102 19.60 16.97 16.58
N THR A 103 19.95 15.93 15.82
CA THR A 103 19.10 15.41 14.74
C THR A 103 17.75 14.93 15.28
N HIS A 104 17.76 14.15 16.36
CA HIS A 104 16.52 13.65 16.96
C HIS A 104 15.61 14.79 17.48
N ILE A 105 16.20 15.83 18.08
CA ILE A 105 15.45 17.03 18.50
C ILE A 105 14.87 17.75 17.28
N MET A 106 15.65 17.92 16.21
CA MET A 106 15.19 18.57 14.98
C MET A 106 14.03 17.80 14.33
N GLU A 107 14.10 16.47 14.28
CA GLU A 107 13.00 15.61 13.81
C GLU A 107 11.73 15.81 14.65
N HIS A 108 11.84 15.89 15.97
CA HIS A 108 10.70 16.16 16.85
C HIS A 108 10.10 17.55 16.61
N VAL A 109 10.96 18.56 16.43
CA VAL A 109 10.54 19.93 16.12
C VAL A 109 9.82 19.97 14.76
N GLU A 110 10.36 19.31 13.74
CA GLU A 110 9.71 19.18 12.43
C GLU A 110 8.32 18.55 12.59
N LYS A 111 8.21 17.43 13.34
CA LYS A 111 6.93 16.75 13.56
C LYS A 111 5.90 17.68 14.17
N LEU A 112 6.29 18.40 15.22
CA LEU A 112 5.40 19.29 15.95
C LEU A 112 4.94 20.47 15.08
N VAL A 113 5.88 21.17 14.45
CA VAL A 113 5.62 22.35 13.62
C VAL A 113 4.77 21.96 12.41
N MET A 114 5.19 20.94 11.67
CA MET A 114 4.55 20.56 10.42
C MET A 114 3.18 19.92 10.64
N THR A 115 2.95 19.22 11.76
CA THR A 115 1.61 18.72 12.09
C THR A 115 0.60 19.85 12.31
N ARG A 116 1.04 20.99 12.85
CA ARG A 116 0.20 22.18 13.07
C ARG A 116 0.01 22.97 11.77
N LEU A 117 1.08 23.14 11.00
CA LEU A 117 1.08 23.94 9.77
C LEU A 117 0.48 23.22 8.57
N HIS A 118 0.41 21.88 8.56
CA HIS A 118 -0.04 21.10 7.40
C HIS A 118 -1.33 21.61 6.75
N LYS A 119 -2.33 22.00 7.56
CA LYS A 119 -3.62 22.51 7.05
C LYS A 119 -3.50 23.80 6.23
N TRP A 120 -2.42 24.54 6.40
CA TRP A 120 -2.18 25.86 5.79
C TRP A 120 -1.18 25.79 4.65
N VAL A 121 -0.21 24.88 4.73
CA VAL A 121 0.91 24.84 3.77
C VAL A 121 0.80 23.70 2.75
N PHE A 122 -0.02 22.67 3.02
CA PHE A 122 -0.20 21.55 2.10
C PHE A 122 -1.19 21.92 1.00
N CYS A 123 -0.80 21.80 -0.27
CA CYS A 123 -1.63 22.12 -1.43
C CYS A 123 -2.28 23.52 -1.31
N HIS A 124 -1.46 24.54 -1.01
CA HIS A 124 -1.93 25.91 -0.83
C HIS A 124 -2.39 26.53 -2.17
N ASP A 125 -3.47 27.31 -2.14
CA ASP A 125 -4.14 27.90 -3.33
C ASP A 125 -3.24 28.78 -4.20
N SER A 126 -2.12 29.28 -3.66
CA SER A 126 -1.15 30.07 -4.42
C SER A 126 -0.26 29.24 -5.35
N CYS A 127 -0.26 27.91 -5.20
CA CYS A 127 0.56 26.99 -5.97
C CYS A 127 -0.30 26.23 -6.99
N ASP A 128 0.32 25.72 -8.04
CA ASP A 128 -0.33 24.89 -9.07
C ASP A 128 -0.34 23.39 -8.71
N ASP A 129 -0.15 23.07 -7.43
CA ASP A 129 0.03 21.70 -6.95
C ASP A 129 -1.24 20.86 -7.19
N GLU A 130 -2.44 21.43 -6.99
CA GLU A 130 -3.72 20.76 -7.22
C GLU A 130 -3.91 20.38 -8.70
N GLN A 131 -3.60 21.30 -9.62
CA GLN A 131 -3.70 21.05 -11.05
C GLN A 131 -2.73 19.95 -11.49
N LYS A 132 -1.51 19.95 -10.94
CA LYS A 132 -0.51 18.90 -11.20
C LYS A 132 -0.93 17.56 -10.61
N ASP A 133 -1.53 17.54 -9.43
CA ASP A 133 -2.10 16.33 -8.83
C ASP A 133 -3.19 15.73 -9.73
N LEU A 134 -4.13 16.55 -10.21
CA LEU A 134 -5.18 16.08 -11.12
C LEU A 134 -4.62 15.57 -12.44
N ALA A 135 -3.62 16.26 -13.01
CA ALA A 135 -2.95 15.83 -14.24
C ALA A 135 -2.23 14.49 -14.06
N LEU A 136 -1.44 14.35 -12.99
CA LEU A 136 -0.71 13.13 -12.67
C LEU A 136 -1.65 11.97 -12.37
N GLN A 137 -2.71 12.20 -11.59
CA GLN A 137 -3.70 11.17 -11.29
C GLN A 137 -4.43 10.68 -12.55
N ARG A 138 -4.83 11.59 -13.46
CA ARG A 138 -5.44 11.23 -14.75
C ARG A 138 -4.46 10.44 -15.61
N ARG A 139 -3.20 10.85 -15.62
CA ARG A 139 -2.12 10.18 -16.35
C ARG A 139 -1.90 8.75 -15.86
N ILE A 140 -1.75 8.54 -14.55
CA ILE A 140 -1.61 7.20 -13.95
C ILE A 140 -2.84 6.35 -14.28
N ARG A 141 -4.04 6.90 -14.13
CA ARG A 141 -5.30 6.20 -14.44
C ARG A 141 -5.38 5.74 -15.90
N ALA A 142 -4.89 6.55 -16.84
CA ALA A 142 -4.85 6.20 -18.26
C ALA A 142 -3.86 5.05 -18.56
N LEU A 143 -2.83 4.88 -17.72
CA LEU A 143 -1.79 3.84 -17.84
C LEU A 143 -2.08 2.60 -16.99
N ASN A 144 -3.27 2.45 -16.41
CA ASN A 144 -3.59 1.30 -15.55
C ASN A 144 -3.52 -0.06 -16.29
N TRP A 145 -3.60 -0.05 -17.62
CA TRP A 145 -3.46 -1.25 -18.47
C TRP A 145 -2.02 -1.79 -18.52
N VAL A 146 -1.02 -1.03 -18.10
CA VAL A 146 0.38 -1.48 -18.12
C VAL A 146 0.55 -2.73 -17.23
N THR A 147 1.22 -3.74 -17.77
CA THR A 147 1.48 -5.02 -17.10
C THR A 147 2.93 -5.06 -16.57
N PRO A 148 3.24 -5.86 -15.54
CA PRO A 148 4.60 -5.93 -15.00
C PRO A 148 5.61 -6.43 -16.05
N GLN A 149 5.19 -7.26 -17.00
CA GLN A 149 6.06 -7.75 -18.08
C GLN A 149 6.50 -6.64 -19.04
N MET A 150 5.65 -5.64 -19.32
CA MET A 150 6.01 -4.50 -20.18
C MET A 150 7.08 -3.60 -19.55
N LEU A 151 7.16 -3.61 -18.22
CA LEU A 151 8.17 -2.87 -17.43
C LEU A 151 9.37 -3.74 -17.07
N ASN A 152 9.46 -4.99 -17.56
CA ASN A 152 10.50 -5.96 -17.20
C ASN A 152 10.64 -6.19 -15.68
N VAL A 153 9.54 -6.12 -14.93
CA VAL A 153 9.56 -6.40 -13.49
C VAL A 153 9.75 -7.91 -13.30
N PRO A 154 10.79 -8.37 -12.57
CA PRO A 154 10.96 -9.78 -12.28
C PRO A 154 9.81 -10.22 -11.37
N PHE A 155 8.86 -10.95 -11.94
CA PHE A 155 7.68 -11.47 -11.25
C PHE A 155 7.71 -12.98 -11.32
N SER A 156 7.67 -13.66 -10.18
CA SER A 156 7.56 -15.12 -10.16
C SER A 156 6.12 -15.50 -10.51
N ASN A 157 5.94 -16.10 -11.68
CA ASN A 157 4.64 -16.56 -12.19
C ASN A 157 4.14 -17.85 -11.49
N GLU A 158 4.72 -18.24 -10.36
CA GLU A 158 4.31 -19.45 -9.65
C GLU A 158 2.98 -19.25 -8.92
N LYS A 159 1.91 -19.64 -9.63
CA LYS A 159 0.66 -20.27 -9.17
C LYS A 159 0.45 -20.30 -7.64
N SER A 160 0.32 -19.13 -7.03
CA SER A 160 -0.25 -19.03 -5.68
C SER A 160 -1.73 -18.76 -5.85
N THR A 161 -2.51 -19.83 -5.69
CA THR A 161 -3.97 -19.93 -5.84
C THR A 161 -4.78 -19.11 -4.83
N VAL A 162 -4.17 -18.17 -4.11
CA VAL A 162 -4.85 -17.36 -3.09
C VAL A 162 -4.29 -15.94 -3.13
N THR A 163 -5.01 -15.05 -3.84
CA THR A 163 -5.30 -13.63 -3.57
C THR A 163 -4.30 -12.73 -2.79
N ASN A 164 -3.02 -13.03 -2.72
CA ASN A 164 -2.02 -12.11 -2.19
C ASN A 164 -1.28 -11.50 -3.38
N ASP A 165 -1.79 -10.37 -3.86
CA ASP A 165 -0.98 -9.50 -4.74
C ASP A 165 0.28 -9.16 -3.93
N SER A 166 1.44 -9.69 -4.32
CA SER A 166 2.69 -9.60 -3.54
C SER A 166 3.08 -8.16 -3.22
N PHE A 167 2.66 -7.21 -4.05
CA PHE A 167 2.91 -5.78 -3.88
C PHE A 167 1.87 -5.05 -3.00
N LEU A 168 0.79 -5.69 -2.52
CA LEU A 168 -0.24 -5.03 -1.69
C LEU A 168 0.30 -4.26 -0.49
N PRO A 169 1.28 -4.79 0.28
CA PRO A 169 1.89 -4.02 1.37
C PRO A 169 2.58 -2.74 0.89
N ALA A 170 3.29 -2.81 -0.25
CA ALA A 170 3.94 -1.66 -0.86
C ALA A 170 2.92 -0.62 -1.35
N LEU A 171 1.86 -1.06 -2.04
CA LEU A 171 0.77 -0.22 -2.51
C LEU A 171 0.11 0.52 -1.35
N THR A 172 -0.21 -0.21 -0.28
CA THR A 172 -0.86 0.35 0.91
C THR A 172 0.03 1.37 1.60
N ALA A 173 1.31 1.06 1.80
CA ALA A 173 2.27 1.99 2.40
C ALA A 173 2.39 3.30 1.62
N LEU A 174 2.37 3.22 0.28
CA LEU A 174 2.45 4.40 -0.57
C LEU A 174 1.16 5.24 -0.54
N ILE A 175 -0.01 4.60 -0.53
CA ILE A 175 -1.31 5.29 -0.39
C ILE A 175 -1.41 5.98 0.99
N GLU A 176 -0.91 5.33 2.04
CA GLU A 176 -0.95 5.85 3.42
C GLU A 176 -0.14 7.14 3.60
N MET A 177 0.79 7.46 2.68
CA MET A 177 1.58 8.69 2.69
C MET A 177 0.70 9.94 2.79
N ASP A 178 -0.45 9.98 2.12
CA ASP A 178 -1.34 11.14 2.11
C ASP A 178 -2.00 11.38 3.48
N ALA A 179 -2.19 10.32 4.28
CA ALA A 179 -2.76 10.41 5.62
C ALA A 179 -1.77 11.00 6.65
N LYS A 180 -0.47 11.04 6.35
CA LYS A 180 0.56 11.56 7.25
C LYS A 180 0.63 13.08 7.16
N ARG A 181 0.94 13.75 8.28
CA ARG A 181 1.08 15.22 8.31
C ARG A 181 2.53 15.71 8.36
N ALA A 182 3.40 15.01 9.08
CA ALA A 182 4.81 15.39 9.14
C ALA A 182 5.57 14.87 7.90
N PRO A 183 6.50 15.65 7.33
CA PRO A 183 7.35 15.22 6.21
C PRO A 183 8.11 13.91 6.50
N GLN A 184 8.70 13.77 7.69
CA GLN A 184 9.37 12.52 8.09
C GLN A 184 8.44 11.30 8.04
N ASP A 185 7.17 11.43 8.45
CA ASP A 185 6.22 10.31 8.45
C ASP A 185 5.84 9.93 7.01
N LYS A 186 5.78 10.91 6.10
CA LYS A 186 5.60 10.67 4.65
C LYS A 186 6.81 9.93 4.05
N LEU A 187 8.03 10.34 4.41
CA LEU A 187 9.26 9.66 4.00
C LEU A 187 9.35 8.23 4.54
N ALA A 188 8.86 7.99 5.77
CA ALA A 188 8.76 6.66 6.34
C ALA A 188 7.80 5.75 5.53
N CYS A 189 6.67 6.28 5.04
CA CYS A 189 5.78 5.56 4.12
C CYS A 189 6.49 5.16 2.81
N VAL A 190 7.27 6.07 2.22
CA VAL A 190 8.05 5.79 1.00
C VAL A 190 9.14 4.73 1.26
N SER A 191 9.79 4.79 2.41
CA SER A 191 10.82 3.81 2.81
C SER A 191 10.19 2.43 3.01
N LYS A 192 9.07 2.34 3.75
CA LYS A 192 8.30 1.09 3.91
C LYS A 192 7.84 0.51 2.58
N CYS A 193 7.30 1.33 1.69
CA CYS A 193 6.94 0.91 0.33
C CYS A 193 8.15 0.30 -0.39
N SER A 194 9.30 0.94 -0.29
CA SER A 194 10.53 0.52 -0.97
C SER A 194 11.07 -0.79 -0.39
N HIS A 195 11.06 -0.99 0.93
CA HIS A 195 11.43 -2.26 1.55
C HIS A 195 10.54 -3.41 1.11
N HIS A 196 9.22 -3.21 1.03
CA HIS A 196 8.32 -4.25 0.51
C HIS A 196 8.57 -4.55 -0.98
N VAL A 197 8.94 -3.55 -1.79
CA VAL A 197 9.36 -3.79 -3.17
C VAL A 197 10.62 -4.67 -3.20
N PHE A 198 11.64 -4.36 -2.40
CA PHE A 198 12.84 -5.21 -2.31
C PHE A 198 12.53 -6.63 -1.81
N GLU A 199 11.65 -6.77 -0.82
CA GLU A 199 11.22 -8.07 -0.28
C GLU A 199 10.57 -8.95 -1.35
N VAL A 200 9.66 -8.37 -2.14
CA VAL A 200 9.01 -9.07 -3.25
C VAL A 200 10.03 -9.47 -4.32
N LEU A 201 10.92 -8.56 -4.70
CA LEU A 201 11.94 -8.82 -5.74
C LEU A 201 13.00 -9.83 -5.30
N SER A 202 13.36 -9.84 -4.01
CA SER A 202 14.30 -10.81 -3.42
C SER A 202 13.69 -12.20 -3.31
N THR A 203 12.36 -12.31 -3.21
CA THR A 203 11.67 -13.60 -3.21
C THR A 203 11.57 -14.19 -4.62
N SER A 204 11.57 -13.34 -5.65
CA SER A 204 11.53 -13.77 -7.06
C SER A 204 12.90 -14.07 -7.68
N ASN A 205 13.99 -13.50 -7.17
CA ASN A 205 15.34 -13.64 -7.73
C ASN A 205 16.31 -14.24 -6.70
N SER A 206 17.15 -15.20 -7.11
CA SER A 206 18.22 -15.74 -6.26
C SER A 206 19.41 -14.80 -6.06
N GLU A 207 19.43 -13.67 -6.79
CA GLU A 207 20.48 -12.66 -6.76
C GLU A 207 19.99 -11.37 -6.07
N PRO A 208 20.90 -10.59 -5.44
CA PRO A 208 20.53 -9.31 -4.85
C PRO A 208 19.91 -8.38 -5.90
N THR A 209 18.75 -7.81 -5.58
CA THR A 209 17.97 -6.94 -6.46
C THR A 209 18.81 -5.78 -6.99
N ASN A 210 18.90 -5.64 -8.31
CA ASN A 210 19.58 -4.50 -8.95
C ASN A 210 18.73 -3.22 -8.82
N ALA A 211 19.36 -2.05 -8.95
CA ALA A 211 18.67 -0.76 -8.91
C ALA A 211 17.61 -0.63 -10.02
N ASP A 212 17.85 -1.23 -11.20
CA ASP A 212 16.90 -1.20 -12.32
C ASP A 212 15.65 -2.06 -12.04
N ASP A 213 15.83 -3.22 -11.41
CA ASP A 213 14.71 -4.09 -10.99
C ASP A 213 13.86 -3.39 -9.93
N PHE A 214 14.52 -2.74 -8.97
CA PHE A 214 13.86 -1.94 -7.94
C PHE A 214 13.06 -0.78 -8.54
N LEU A 215 13.68 0.00 -9.43
CA LEU A 215 13.02 1.15 -10.06
C LEU A 215 11.81 0.71 -10.90
N SER A 216 11.94 -0.38 -11.64
CA SER A 216 10.85 -0.95 -12.45
C SER A 216 9.70 -1.43 -11.56
N GLY A 217 10.02 -2.11 -10.44
CA GLY A 217 9.04 -2.51 -9.43
C GLY A 217 8.35 -1.30 -8.79
N LEU A 218 9.09 -0.24 -8.47
CA LEU A 218 8.55 0.98 -7.88
C LEU A 218 7.62 1.71 -8.87
N ILE A 219 7.99 1.82 -10.15
CA ILE A 219 7.11 2.38 -11.20
C ILE A 219 5.80 1.61 -11.27
N TYR A 220 5.86 0.28 -11.25
CA TYR A 220 4.67 -0.57 -11.25
C TYR A 220 3.79 -0.33 -10.02
N VAL A 221 4.38 -0.24 -8.82
CA VAL A 221 3.65 0.08 -7.58
C VAL A 221 2.98 1.45 -7.67
N VAL A 222 3.66 2.49 -8.15
CA VAL A 222 3.07 3.82 -8.32
C VAL A 222 1.89 3.79 -9.31
N LEU A 223 2.04 3.07 -10.43
CA LEU A 223 0.98 2.92 -11.44
C LEU A 223 -0.27 2.24 -10.87
N LYS A 224 -0.10 1.18 -10.08
CA LYS A 224 -1.22 0.43 -9.50
C LYS A 224 -1.82 1.09 -8.26
N ALA A 225 -1.01 1.76 -7.44
CA ALA A 225 -1.49 2.46 -6.25
C ALA A 225 -2.30 3.71 -6.59
N ASN A 226 -1.88 4.43 -7.63
CA ASN A 226 -2.40 5.77 -7.97
C ASN A 226 -2.59 6.66 -6.72
N PRO A 227 -1.50 6.97 -5.98
CA PRO A 227 -1.60 7.61 -4.67
C PRO A 227 -2.31 8.97 -4.75
N PRO A 228 -3.22 9.27 -3.81
CA PRO A 228 -3.92 10.55 -3.81
C PRO A 228 -2.95 11.71 -3.57
N ARG A 229 -3.13 12.79 -4.33
CA ARG A 229 -2.34 14.03 -4.20
C ARG A 229 -0.82 13.80 -4.21
N LEU A 230 -0.36 12.89 -5.07
CA LEU A 230 1.03 12.45 -5.10
C LEU A 230 2.01 13.62 -5.35
N HIS A 231 1.69 14.53 -6.27
CA HIS A 231 2.51 15.69 -6.55
C HIS A 231 2.61 16.60 -5.32
N SER A 232 1.48 16.97 -4.71
CA SER A 232 1.46 17.77 -3.48
C SER A 232 2.24 17.12 -2.35
N ASN A 233 2.11 15.80 -2.15
CA ASN A 233 2.83 15.05 -1.13
C ASN A 233 4.35 15.13 -1.33
N MET A 234 4.82 14.96 -2.56
CA MET A 234 6.24 15.06 -2.88
C MET A 234 6.75 16.50 -2.72
N GLN A 235 6.03 17.49 -3.23
CA GLN A 235 6.42 18.90 -3.09
C GLN A 235 6.44 19.35 -1.63
N TYR A 236 5.50 18.89 -0.82
CA TYR A 236 5.45 19.15 0.61
C TYR A 236 6.70 18.61 1.32
N VAL A 237 7.10 17.38 1.01
CA VAL A 237 8.35 16.80 1.54
C VAL A 237 9.56 17.60 1.07
N ILE A 238 9.66 17.97 -0.20
CA ILE A 238 10.78 18.76 -0.75
C ILE A 238 10.90 20.14 -0.07
N ARG A 239 9.77 20.82 0.15
CA ARG A 239 9.73 22.19 0.68
C ARG A 239 9.95 22.26 2.20
N PHE A 240 9.46 21.27 2.94
CA PHE A 240 9.39 21.34 4.41
C PHE A 240 10.13 20.22 5.14
N GLY A 241 10.63 19.21 4.43
CA GLY A 241 11.41 18.13 5.01
C GLY A 241 12.81 18.57 5.40
N LEU A 242 13.32 18.00 6.48
CA LEU A 242 14.68 18.25 6.94
C LEU A 242 15.73 17.80 5.88
N PRO A 243 16.72 18.64 5.55
CA PRO A 243 17.71 18.31 4.52
C PRO A 243 18.51 17.04 4.80
N HIS A 244 18.79 16.72 6.07
CA HIS A 244 19.55 15.52 6.40
C HIS A 244 18.75 14.23 6.16
N SER A 245 17.42 14.26 6.32
CA SER A 245 16.53 13.12 6.03
C SER A 245 16.30 12.94 4.52
N LEU A 246 16.42 14.02 3.74
CA LEU A 246 16.22 14.02 2.28
C LEU A 246 17.51 13.80 1.48
N MET A 247 18.64 14.34 1.94
CA MET A 247 19.90 14.35 1.20
C MET A 247 20.92 13.32 1.71
N ALA A 248 20.60 12.57 2.78
CA ALA A 248 21.42 11.51 3.30
C ALA A 248 20.57 10.30 3.72
N GLY A 249 21.22 9.13 3.77
CA GLY A 249 20.58 7.88 4.19
C GLY A 249 19.69 7.22 3.14
N GLU A 250 19.02 6.14 3.57
CA GLU A 250 18.15 5.32 2.73
C GLU A 250 16.87 6.06 2.30
N SER A 251 16.27 6.87 3.18
CA SER A 251 15.02 7.59 2.87
C SER A 251 15.20 8.57 1.71
N GLY A 252 16.33 9.27 1.64
CA GLY A 252 16.67 10.15 0.52
C GLY A 252 16.84 9.40 -0.80
N TYR A 253 17.46 8.22 -0.77
CA TYR A 253 17.56 7.34 -1.94
C TYR A 253 16.18 6.88 -2.43
N TYR A 254 15.32 6.38 -1.54
CA TYR A 254 13.97 5.95 -1.92
C TYR A 254 13.10 7.10 -2.44
N PHE A 255 13.18 8.27 -1.81
CA PHE A 255 12.46 9.46 -2.27
C PHE A 255 12.93 9.95 -3.64
N THR A 256 14.24 9.86 -3.91
CA THR A 256 14.81 10.17 -5.24
C THR A 256 14.29 9.19 -6.29
N ASN A 257 14.26 7.90 -5.98
CA ASN A 257 13.70 6.89 -6.89
C ASN A 257 12.21 7.06 -7.15
N LEU A 258 11.43 7.45 -6.13
CA LEU A 258 10.02 7.83 -6.32
C LEU A 258 9.89 9.03 -7.26
N SER A 259 10.77 10.02 -7.12
CA SER A 259 10.81 11.19 -8.01
C SER A 259 11.15 10.80 -9.45
N CYS A 260 12.09 9.88 -9.64
CA CYS A 260 12.39 9.30 -10.95
C CYS A 260 11.19 8.54 -11.53
N ALA A 261 10.51 7.72 -10.71
CA ALA A 261 9.36 6.94 -11.14
C ALA A 261 8.20 7.84 -11.60
N VAL A 262 7.88 8.91 -10.86
CA VAL A 262 6.84 9.87 -11.24
C VAL A 262 7.22 10.60 -12.54
N ALA A 263 8.45 11.10 -12.66
CA ALA A 263 8.91 11.76 -13.87
C ALA A 263 8.90 10.83 -15.10
N PHE A 264 9.18 9.53 -14.90
CA PHE A 264 9.07 8.51 -15.93
C PHE A 264 7.62 8.33 -16.38
N ILE A 265 6.67 8.19 -15.43
CA ILE A 265 5.23 8.01 -15.72
C ILE A 265 4.65 9.21 -16.48
N GLU A 266 5.05 10.43 -16.13
CA GLU A 266 4.65 11.65 -16.84
C GLU A 266 5.05 11.61 -18.32
N LYS A 267 6.26 11.12 -18.61
CA LYS A 267 6.86 11.10 -19.96
C LYS A 267 6.76 9.75 -20.69
N LEU A 268 6.08 8.77 -20.08
CA LEU A 268 6.01 7.40 -20.60
C LEU A 268 5.39 7.34 -22.02
N ASN A 269 6.06 6.65 -22.93
CA ASN A 269 5.62 6.49 -24.31
C ASN A 269 5.72 5.02 -24.74
N GLY A 270 5.19 4.68 -25.93
CA GLY A 270 5.24 3.32 -26.48
C GLY A 270 6.64 2.70 -26.48
N PRO A 271 7.68 3.39 -26.98
CA PRO A 271 9.05 2.87 -26.99
C PRO A 271 9.58 2.50 -25.60
N ALA A 272 9.22 3.24 -24.55
CA ALA A 272 9.64 2.93 -23.18
C ALA A 272 9.04 1.61 -22.63
N LEU A 273 7.98 1.10 -23.25
CA LEU A 273 7.33 -0.18 -22.92
C LEU A 273 7.61 -1.28 -23.97
N ASN A 274 8.53 -1.05 -24.91
CA ASN A 274 8.76 -1.92 -26.06
C ASN A 274 7.53 -2.12 -26.95
N LEU A 275 6.67 -1.09 -27.06
CA LEU A 275 5.48 -1.08 -27.92
C LEU A 275 5.66 -0.11 -29.08
N SER A 276 4.99 -0.40 -30.20
CA SER A 276 4.84 0.60 -31.26
C SER A 276 3.95 1.77 -30.80
N SER A 277 4.13 2.95 -31.41
CA SER A 277 3.30 4.12 -31.10
C SER A 277 1.81 3.84 -31.36
N GLU A 278 1.49 3.06 -32.39
CA GLU A 278 0.12 2.69 -32.75
C GLU A 278 -0.54 1.78 -31.70
N GLU A 279 0.19 0.76 -31.22
CA GLU A 279 -0.30 -0.13 -30.15
C GLU A 279 -0.49 0.64 -28.85
N PHE A 280 0.45 1.54 -28.51
CA PHE A 280 0.35 2.38 -27.33
C PHE A 280 -0.90 3.29 -27.38
N GLU A 281 -1.15 3.94 -28.52
CA GLU A 281 -2.36 4.75 -28.71
C GLU A 281 -3.64 3.90 -28.67
N ALA A 282 -3.61 2.69 -29.22
CA ALA A 282 -4.75 1.77 -29.15
C ALA A 282 -5.10 1.38 -27.71
N TYR A 283 -4.10 1.15 -26.85
CA TYR A 283 -4.31 0.92 -25.42
C TYR A 283 -4.80 2.17 -24.68
N MET A 284 -4.24 3.34 -24.99
CA MET A 284 -4.67 4.62 -24.39
C MET A 284 -6.11 5.00 -24.75
N LEU A 285 -6.54 4.70 -25.99
CA LEU A 285 -7.92 4.88 -26.46
C LEU A 285 -8.86 3.74 -26.00
N ARG A 286 -8.35 2.77 -25.23
CA ARG A 286 -9.07 1.55 -24.79
C ARG A 286 -9.69 0.74 -25.94
N LYS A 287 -9.13 0.84 -27.14
CA LYS A 287 -9.55 0.05 -28.31
C LYS A 287 -9.02 -1.38 -28.22
N SER A 288 -7.93 -1.58 -27.49
CA SER A 288 -7.32 -2.88 -27.22
C SER A 288 -7.06 -2.99 -25.71
N ALA A 289 -7.24 -4.19 -25.15
CA ALA A 289 -6.87 -4.51 -23.77
C ALA A 289 -5.76 -5.58 -23.80
N PRO A 290 -4.77 -5.51 -22.89
CA PRO A 290 -3.73 -6.53 -22.82
C PRO A 290 -4.37 -7.89 -22.54
N SER A 291 -3.79 -8.97 -23.08
CA SER A 291 -4.34 -10.34 -23.02
C SER A 291 -4.78 -10.81 -21.62
N VAL A 292 -4.12 -10.32 -20.56
CA VAL A 292 -4.46 -10.63 -19.16
C VAL A 292 -5.78 -9.99 -18.73
N GLU A 293 -6.09 -8.79 -19.19
CA GLU A 293 -7.35 -8.08 -18.89
C GLU A 293 -8.52 -8.74 -19.65
N ASN A 294 -8.29 -9.20 -20.88
CA ASN A 294 -9.29 -9.99 -21.63
C ASN A 294 -9.67 -11.28 -20.90
N LYS A 295 -8.70 -11.99 -20.29
CA LYS A 295 -8.98 -13.17 -19.47
C LYS A 295 -9.80 -12.81 -18.22
N ARG A 296 -9.47 -11.72 -17.53
CA ARG A 296 -10.25 -11.26 -16.35
C ARG A 296 -11.67 -10.87 -16.72
N GLN A 297 -11.86 -10.19 -17.85
CA GLN A 297 -13.19 -9.80 -18.34
C GLN A 297 -14.01 -11.00 -18.82
N GLN A 298 -13.39 -11.98 -19.47
CA GLN A 298 -14.04 -13.25 -19.83
C GLN A 298 -14.42 -14.08 -18.59
N VAL A 299 -13.54 -14.14 -17.59
CA VAL A 299 -13.85 -14.81 -16.32
C VAL A 299 -14.99 -14.08 -15.60
N ALA A 300 -14.97 -12.75 -15.56
CA ALA A 300 -16.05 -11.96 -14.95
C ALA A 300 -17.39 -12.12 -15.69
N SER A 301 -17.39 -12.19 -17.02
CA SER A 301 -18.62 -12.46 -17.78
C SER A 301 -19.10 -13.90 -17.56
N GLY A 302 -18.18 -14.87 -17.50
CA GLY A 302 -18.49 -16.27 -17.19
C GLY A 302 -19.09 -16.44 -15.80
N THR A 303 -18.51 -15.79 -14.79
CA THR A 303 -19.04 -15.79 -13.42
C THR A 303 -20.42 -15.12 -13.34
N ARG A 304 -20.65 -14.03 -14.08
CA ARG A 304 -21.97 -13.39 -14.16
C ARG A 304 -23.03 -14.33 -14.74
N HIS A 305 -22.72 -15.01 -15.85
CA HIS A 305 -23.63 -15.98 -16.44
C HIS A 305 -23.93 -17.13 -15.46
N LEU A 306 -22.92 -17.62 -14.74
CA LEU A 306 -23.12 -18.67 -13.74
C LEU A 306 -24.03 -18.21 -12.59
N LEU A 307 -23.86 -16.98 -12.11
CA LEU A 307 -24.71 -16.40 -11.07
C LEU A 307 -26.15 -16.25 -11.53
N GLU A 308 -26.37 -15.82 -12.76
CA GLU A 308 -27.70 -15.68 -13.35
C GLU A 308 -28.39 -17.03 -13.52
N GLU A 309 -27.63 -18.07 -13.93
CA GLU A 309 -28.12 -19.45 -13.99
C GLU A 309 -28.48 -19.98 -12.59
N LEU A 310 -27.63 -19.77 -11.59
CA LEU A 310 -27.89 -20.18 -10.21
C LEU A 310 -29.12 -19.46 -9.64
N ASN A 311 -29.26 -18.15 -9.91
CA ASN A 311 -30.41 -17.38 -9.48
C ASN A 311 -31.71 -17.93 -10.10
N GLY A 312 -31.70 -18.25 -11.39
CA GLY A 312 -32.86 -18.87 -12.05
C GLY A 312 -33.17 -20.29 -11.57
N ARG A 313 -32.17 -21.05 -11.09
CA ARG A 313 -32.40 -22.36 -10.45
C ARG A 313 -32.98 -22.20 -9.05
N GLN A 314 -32.50 -21.23 -8.28
CA GLN A 314 -33.02 -20.93 -6.94
C GLN A 314 -34.50 -20.52 -7.03
N GLU A 315 -34.85 -19.63 -7.95
CA GLU A 315 -36.24 -19.16 -8.14
C GLU A 315 -37.20 -20.31 -8.50
N LYS A 316 -36.76 -21.27 -9.34
CA LYS A 316 -37.55 -22.48 -9.64
C LYS A 316 -37.73 -23.40 -8.44
N LEU A 317 -36.72 -23.48 -7.57
CA LEU A 317 -36.76 -24.30 -6.37
C LEU A 317 -37.73 -23.68 -5.35
N ASP A 318 -37.66 -22.37 -5.17
CA ASP A 318 -38.55 -21.60 -4.31
C ASP A 318 -40.01 -21.74 -4.80
N GLN A 319 -40.26 -21.58 -6.10
CA GLN A 319 -41.59 -21.78 -6.67
C GLN A 319 -42.10 -23.22 -6.47
N GLY A 320 -41.23 -24.23 -6.62
CA GLY A 320 -41.58 -25.62 -6.35
C GLY A 320 -41.90 -25.90 -4.87
N MET A 321 -41.21 -25.21 -3.96
CA MET A 321 -41.46 -25.30 -2.53
C MET A 321 -42.80 -24.64 -2.15
N ASP A 322 -43.12 -23.50 -2.75
CA ASP A 322 -44.41 -22.82 -2.56
C ASP A 322 -45.57 -23.67 -3.09
N ASP A 323 -45.42 -24.27 -4.28
CA ASP A 323 -46.42 -25.16 -4.86
C ASP A 323 -46.65 -26.40 -3.99
N LEU A 324 -45.57 -27.00 -3.47
CA LEU A 324 -45.66 -28.14 -2.56
C LEU A 324 -46.34 -27.75 -1.25
N ASN A 325 -46.01 -26.59 -0.70
CA ASN A 325 -46.63 -26.08 0.52
C ASN A 325 -48.13 -25.83 0.32
N ALA A 326 -48.54 -25.28 -0.82
CA ALA A 326 -49.95 -25.10 -1.17
C ALA A 326 -50.68 -26.46 -1.30
N GLN A 327 -50.06 -27.44 -1.95
CA GLN A 327 -50.61 -28.80 -2.06
C GLN A 327 -50.77 -29.46 -0.68
N LEU A 328 -49.77 -29.31 0.20
CA LEU A 328 -49.82 -29.84 1.56
C LEU A 328 -50.97 -29.21 2.36
N GLN A 329 -51.14 -27.88 2.29
CA GLN A 329 -52.25 -27.19 2.97
C GLN A 329 -53.62 -27.67 2.46
N ASN A 330 -53.77 -27.83 1.15
CA ASN A 330 -55.00 -28.36 0.56
C ASN A 330 -55.29 -29.79 1.02
N TRP A 331 -54.26 -30.64 1.08
CA TRP A 331 -54.39 -32.00 1.57
C TRP A 331 -54.78 -32.05 3.05
N VAL A 332 -54.15 -31.24 3.90
CA VAL A 332 -54.49 -31.12 5.33
C VAL A 332 -55.95 -30.69 5.50
N GLN A 333 -56.42 -29.70 4.74
CA GLN A 333 -57.82 -29.27 4.78
C GLN A 333 -58.78 -30.39 4.36
N ALA A 334 -58.45 -31.13 3.30
CA ALA A 334 -59.26 -32.25 2.84
C ALA A 334 -59.37 -33.38 3.88
N VAL A 335 -58.24 -33.73 4.53
CA VAL A 335 -58.22 -34.74 5.59
C VAL A 335 -59.04 -34.28 6.79
N ASN A 336 -58.88 -33.03 7.23
CA ASN A 336 -59.66 -32.48 8.34
C ASN A 336 -61.15 -32.48 8.04
N SER A 337 -61.56 -32.09 6.83
CA SER A 337 -62.98 -32.14 6.42
C SER A 337 -63.54 -33.56 6.42
N GLN A 338 -62.76 -34.55 5.97
CA GLN A 338 -63.19 -35.96 6.02
C GLN A 338 -63.30 -36.47 7.46
N LEU A 339 -62.38 -36.05 8.34
CA LEU A 339 -62.41 -36.41 9.75
C LEU A 339 -63.63 -35.78 10.45
N ASP A 340 -63.94 -34.52 10.16
CA ASP A 340 -65.12 -33.82 10.67
C ASP A 340 -66.42 -34.49 10.20
N GLU A 341 -66.50 -34.87 8.91
CA GLU A 341 -67.65 -35.58 8.36
C GLU A 341 -67.83 -36.98 8.99
N ALA A 342 -66.74 -37.73 9.16
CA ALA A 342 -66.77 -39.02 9.83
C ALA A 342 -67.19 -38.89 11.31
N THR A 343 -66.68 -37.87 12.01
CA THR A 343 -67.04 -37.57 13.40
C THR A 343 -68.51 -37.19 13.50
N ALA A 344 -69.02 -36.35 12.59
CA ALA A 344 -70.43 -35.95 12.54
C ALA A 344 -71.35 -37.16 12.36
N LYS A 345 -71.03 -38.07 11.42
CA LYS A 345 -71.75 -39.33 11.20
C LYS A 345 -71.73 -40.21 12.46
N LEU A 346 -70.58 -40.30 13.13
CA LEU A 346 -70.44 -41.03 14.40
C LEU A 346 -71.34 -40.46 15.49
N THR A 347 -71.40 -39.14 15.66
CA THR A 347 -72.34 -38.50 16.61
C THR A 347 -73.80 -38.72 16.25
N LEU A 348 -74.15 -38.84 14.97
CA LEU A 348 -75.52 -39.08 14.51
C LEU A 348 -75.93 -40.52 14.86
N VAL A 349 -75.06 -41.50 14.58
CA VAL A 349 -75.24 -42.90 14.99
C VAL A 349 -75.31 -43.03 16.51
N GLN A 350 -74.45 -42.31 17.25
CA GLN A 350 -74.48 -42.29 18.71
C GLN A 350 -75.82 -41.76 19.24
N LYS A 351 -76.34 -40.67 18.65
CA LYS A 351 -77.65 -40.10 18.98
C LYS A 351 -78.77 -41.09 18.71
N GLU A 352 -78.72 -41.79 17.59
CA GLU A 352 -79.73 -42.78 17.18
C GLU A 352 -79.75 -44.02 18.07
N ILE A 353 -78.58 -44.44 18.58
CA ILE A 353 -78.46 -45.49 19.61
C ILE A 353 -79.04 -45.00 20.95
N THR A 354 -78.81 -43.74 21.35
CA THR A 354 -79.41 -43.18 22.57
C THR A 354 -80.92 -42.99 22.46
N THR A 355 -81.47 -42.58 21.31
CA THR A 355 -82.93 -42.46 21.12
C THR A 355 -83.61 -43.83 21.06
N GLN A 356 -82.95 -44.87 20.54
CA GLN A 356 -83.44 -46.25 20.67
C GLN A 356 -83.44 -46.76 22.12
N ASN A 357 -82.47 -46.33 22.95
CA ASN A 357 -82.48 -46.60 24.39
C ASN A 357 -83.53 -45.79 25.18
N GLU A 358 -83.92 -44.59 24.72
CA GLU A 358 -85.00 -43.80 25.33
C GLU A 358 -86.41 -44.36 25.02
N VAL A 359 -86.60 -45.05 23.89
CA VAL A 359 -87.85 -45.79 23.60
C VAL A 359 -88.01 -47.02 24.51
N PHE A 360 -86.91 -47.61 25.01
CA PHE A 360 -86.94 -48.72 25.96
C PHE A 360 -87.01 -48.31 27.44
N SER A 361 -86.99 -47.01 27.77
CA SER A 361 -86.96 -46.52 29.15
C SER A 361 -88.17 -45.65 29.55
N SER A 362 -89.32 -45.84 28.88
CA SER A 362 -90.63 -45.41 29.40
C SER A 362 -91.32 -46.51 30.23
N SER A 363 -90.64 -46.98 31.29
CA SER A 363 -91.35 -47.47 32.48
C SER A 363 -90.50 -47.26 33.75
N SER A 364 -90.96 -46.28 34.54
CA SER A 364 -90.82 -46.13 35.99
C SER A 364 -89.55 -45.53 36.63
N HIS A 365 -89.66 -44.21 36.88
CA HIS A 365 -89.55 -43.50 38.17
C HIS A 365 -88.22 -43.27 38.94
N ASN A 366 -87.87 -41.97 38.98
CA ASN A 366 -87.63 -41.05 40.12
C ASN A 366 -86.32 -41.03 40.96
N ALA A 367 -85.83 -39.78 41.04
CA ALA A 367 -85.09 -39.07 42.11
C ALA A 367 -83.55 -38.93 42.00
N SER A 368 -83.11 -37.67 41.81
CA SER A 368 -81.75 -37.11 41.90
C SER A 368 -81.34 -36.81 43.38
N PRO A 369 -80.19 -36.14 43.72
CA PRO A 369 -79.06 -35.63 42.91
C PRO A 369 -77.63 -35.82 43.53
N GLN A 370 -76.62 -35.22 42.86
CA GLN A 370 -75.27 -34.78 43.33
C GLN A 370 -74.09 -35.69 42.94
N ARG A 371 -72.88 -35.22 42.59
CA ARG A 371 -72.24 -33.90 42.38
C ARG A 371 -70.78 -34.19 41.97
N GLY A 372 -70.25 -33.44 40.97
CA GLY A 372 -68.82 -33.09 40.78
C GLY A 372 -67.81 -34.23 40.52
N GLU A 373 -66.73 -34.08 39.76
CA GLU A 373 -66.05 -32.91 39.22
C GLU A 373 -65.33 -33.26 37.91
N LYS A 374 -65.32 -32.28 37.01
CA LYS A 374 -64.38 -32.15 35.89
C LYS A 374 -62.97 -31.88 36.45
N HIS A 375 -61.91 -32.25 35.74
CA HIS A 375 -61.04 -31.32 34.99
C HIS A 375 -59.72 -31.99 34.56
N LEU A 376 -58.99 -31.31 33.65
CA LEU A 376 -57.63 -31.52 33.11
C LEU A 376 -57.57 -32.34 31.80
N LEU A 377 -57.10 -31.82 30.66
CA LEU A 377 -56.55 -30.50 30.31
C LEU A 377 -56.60 -30.37 28.77
N MET A 378 -56.98 -29.19 28.27
CA MET A 378 -56.68 -28.77 26.90
C MET A 378 -56.05 -27.37 26.98
N GLN A 379 -54.75 -27.24 26.72
CA GLN A 379 -54.11 -26.03 26.15
C GLN A 379 -52.58 -26.15 26.16
N LYS A 380 -51.96 -26.14 24.97
CA LYS A 380 -50.99 -25.11 24.54
C LYS A 380 -50.26 -25.56 23.26
N LEU A 381 -50.69 -24.98 22.15
CA LEU A 381 -49.87 -24.71 20.97
C LEU A 381 -49.94 -23.20 20.77
N THR A 382 -48.82 -22.51 20.94
CA THR A 382 -48.37 -21.32 20.18
C THR A 382 -47.04 -20.83 20.76
N ASP A 383 -46.17 -20.41 19.84
CA ASP A 383 -44.89 -19.69 19.99
C ASP A 383 -43.64 -20.51 20.36
N GLU A 384 -42.81 -20.84 19.36
CA GLU A 384 -41.65 -19.99 19.00
C GLU A 384 -40.95 -20.53 17.74
N GLN A 385 -41.12 -19.82 16.63
CA GLN A 385 -40.14 -19.75 15.55
C GLN A 385 -39.04 -18.77 15.98
N ALA A 386 -37.78 -19.21 15.99
CA ALA A 386 -36.63 -18.31 15.88
C ALA A 386 -35.51 -19.05 15.15
N GLY A 387 -35.35 -18.75 13.85
CA GLY A 387 -34.17 -19.14 13.08
C GLY A 387 -32.93 -18.31 13.48
N PRO A 388 -31.71 -18.81 13.24
CA PRO A 388 -30.51 -18.01 13.43
C PRO A 388 -30.42 -16.95 12.33
N LYS A 389 -30.25 -15.70 12.76
CA LYS A 389 -29.97 -14.55 11.89
C LYS A 389 -28.51 -14.58 11.42
N ASP A 390 -28.35 -14.15 10.18
CA ASP A 390 -27.11 -13.81 9.52
C ASP A 390 -26.18 -12.97 10.41
N THR A 391 -24.93 -13.41 10.49
CA THR A 391 -23.79 -12.59 10.91
C THR A 391 -23.08 -12.08 9.67
N GLU A 392 -23.36 -10.83 9.30
CA GLU A 392 -22.38 -9.95 8.64
C GLU A 392 -21.91 -8.93 9.66
N CYS A 393 -20.62 -9.02 10.03
CA CYS A 393 -19.74 -7.88 10.28
C CYS A 393 -18.29 -8.29 10.06
#